data_AF-A0A953PLG2-F1
#
_entry.id   AF-A0A953PLG2-F1
#
_cell.length_a   1.000
_cell.length_b   1.000
_cell.length_c   1.000
_cell.angle_alpha   90.00
_cell.angle_beta   90.00
_cell.angle_gamma   90.00
#
_symmetry.space_group_name_H-M   'P 1'
#
loop_
_entity.id
_entity.type
_entity.pdbx_description
1 polymer ?
#
loop_
_entity_poly.entity_id
_entity_poly.type
_entity_poly.pdbx_seq_one_letter_code
_entity_poly.pdbx_strand_id
1 'polypeptide(L)' 'MARGFESKDVEFQQAEAERKKAAGHALTKDERDALAKRRTVELSLARARADLEKARTPAHRQMLADAIATLESQLARKT' A
#
# COMPACT_ATOMS: atom_id res chain seq x y z
N MET A 1 27.54 -30.18 29.61
CA MET A 1 27.93 -29.08 28.71
C MET A 1 26.87 -28.93 27.62
N ALA A 2 25.78 -28.21 27.90
CA ALA A 2 24.83 -27.79 26.87
C ALA A 2 25.33 -26.46 26.31
N ARG A 3 26.22 -26.52 25.32
CA ARG A 3 26.90 -25.34 24.77
C ARG A 3 26.17 -24.86 23.50
N GLY A 4 25.30 -23.87 23.70
CA GLY A 4 25.10 -22.69 22.85
C GLY A 4 25.05 -22.85 21.34
N PHE A 5 23.96 -23.41 20.79
CA PHE A 5 23.71 -23.38 19.34
C PHE A 5 22.57 -22.46 18.90
N GLU A 6 21.77 -21.88 19.81
CA GLU A 6 20.58 -21.09 19.43
C GLU A 6 20.76 -19.57 19.50
N SER A 7 21.99 -19.07 19.72
CA SER A 7 22.23 -17.62 19.85
C SER A 7 22.70 -16.94 18.56
N LYS A 8 22.98 -17.69 17.49
CA LYS A 8 23.61 -17.14 16.28
C LYS A 8 22.64 -16.73 15.17
N ASP A 9 21.39 -17.20 15.23
CA ASP A 9 20.38 -16.86 14.22
C ASP A 9 19.74 -15.48 14.47
N VAL A 10 19.65 -15.04 15.72
CA VAL A 10 19.05 -13.74 16.06
C VAL A 10 19.95 -12.57 15.67
N GLU A 11 21.27 -12.70 15.84
CA GLU A 11 22.23 -11.65 15.41
C GLU A 11 22.27 -11.49 13.88
N PHE A 12 22.12 -12.58 13.13
CA PHE A 12 22.11 -12.51 11.66
C PHE A 12 20.85 -11.81 11.13
N GLN A 13 19.70 -12.02 11.77
CA GLN A 13 18.45 -11.33 11.45
C GLN A 13 18.53 -9.82 11.78
N GLN A 14 19.24 -9.45 12.84
CA GLN A 14 19.46 -8.03 13.19
C GLN A 14 20.43 -7.35 12.21
N ALA A 15 21.53 -8.01 11.83
CA ALA A 15 22.49 -7.48 10.87
C ALA A 15 21.88 -7.31 9.46
N GLU A 16 21.00 -8.22 9.03
CA GLU A 16 20.25 -8.10 7.77
C GLU A 16 19.18 -7.00 7.83
N ALA A 17 18.51 -6.80 8.99
CA ALA A 17 17.59 -5.70 9.20
C ALA A 17 18.29 -4.33 9.17
N GLU A 18 19.52 -4.24 9.71
CA GLU A 18 20.35 -3.04 9.62
C GLU A 18 20.90 -2.81 8.20
N ARG A 19 21.31 -3.87 7.48
CA ARG A 19 21.71 -3.75 6.07
C ARG A 19 20.57 -3.32 5.16
N LYS A 20 19.34 -3.77 5.40
CA LYS A 20 18.17 -3.29 4.64
C LYS A 20 17.84 -1.82 4.89
N LYS A 21 18.19 -1.26 6.05
CA LYS A 21 18.10 0.20 6.30
C LYS A 21 19.13 1.00 5.49
N ALA A 22 20.21 0.38 5.01
CA ALA A 22 21.25 1.06 4.25
C ALA A 22 20.94 1.24 2.74
N ALA A 23 19.88 0.62 2.22
CA ALA A 23 19.55 0.66 0.79
C ALA A 23 18.40 1.63 0.42
N GLY A 24 17.79 2.31 1.38
CA GLY A 24 16.77 3.32 1.13
C GLY A 24 16.45 4.06 2.42
N HIS A 25 16.31 5.39 2.34
CA HIS A 25 15.96 6.20 3.50
C HIS A 25 14.73 5.60 4.19
N ALA A 26 14.81 5.39 5.51
CA ALA A 26 13.65 4.92 6.26
C ALA A 26 12.55 5.97 6.12
N LEU A 27 11.42 5.58 5.52
CA LEU A 27 10.31 6.49 5.28
C LEU A 27 9.91 7.17 6.59
N THR A 28 9.93 8.49 6.56
CA THR A 28 9.41 9.34 7.63
C THR A 28 7.95 8.99 7.89
N LYS A 29 7.44 9.37 9.07
CA LYS A 29 6.03 9.12 9.41
C LYS A 29 5.10 9.71 8.35
N ASP A 30 5.40 10.92 7.89
CA ASP A 30 4.58 11.64 6.91
C ASP A 30 4.59 10.96 5.53
N GLU A 31 5.73 10.43 5.09
CA GLU A 31 5.84 9.65 3.85
C GLU A 31 5.04 8.34 3.96
N ARG A 32 5.09 7.65 5.10
CA ARG A 32 4.29 6.45 5.34
C ARG A 32 2.80 6.75 5.32
N ASP A 33 2.37 7.84 5.95
CA ASP A 33 0.97 8.26 5.97
C ASP A 33 0.50 8.67 4.57
N ALA A 34 1.36 9.33 3.78
CA ALA A 34 1.07 9.67 2.38
C ALA A 34 0.89 8.41 1.51
N LEU A 35 1.80 7.43 1.65
CA LEU A 35 1.71 6.15 0.95
C LEU A 35 0.49 5.34 1.36
N ALA A 36 0.17 5.29 2.65
CA ALA A 36 -1.02 4.61 3.16
C ALA A 36 -2.30 5.24 2.58
N LYS A 37 -2.40 6.57 2.57
CA LYS A 37 -3.52 7.30 1.96
C LYS A 37 -3.64 6.99 0.46
N ARG A 38 -2.53 7.02 -0.28
CA ARG A 38 -2.51 6.69 -1.71
C ARG A 38 -3.00 5.25 -1.95
N ARG A 39 -2.49 4.29 -1.18
CA ARG A 39 -2.89 2.88 -1.29
C ARG A 39 -4.38 2.67 -1.02
N THR A 40 -4.96 3.38 -0.05
CA THR A 40 -6.41 3.34 0.21
C THR A 40 -7.23 3.83 -0.99
N VAL A 41 -6.79 4.90 -1.66
CA VAL A 41 -7.44 5.41 -2.87
C VAL A 41 -7.31 4.42 -4.03
N GLU A 42 -6.13 3.84 -4.23
CA GLU A 42 -5.90 2.80 -5.25
C GLU A 42 -6.79 1.56 -5.05
N LEU A 43 -6.92 1.08 -3.81
CA LEU A 43 -7.81 -0.03 -3.47
C LEU A 43 -9.28 0.30 -3.74
N SER A 44 -9.70 1.51 -3.38
CA SER A 44 -11.07 2.00 -3.66
C SER A 44 -11.34 2.08 -5.16
N LEU A 45 -10.37 2.56 -5.93
CA LEU A 45 -10.45 2.65 -7.39
C LEU A 45 -10.57 1.25 -8.03
N ALA A 46 -9.74 0.31 -7.60
CA ALA A 46 -9.79 -1.07 -8.08
C ALA A 46 -11.16 -1.72 -7.80
N ARG A 47 -11.71 -1.50 -6.60
CA ARG A 47 -13.05 -1.98 -6.23
C ARG A 47 -14.14 -1.34 -7.10
N ALA A 48 -14.14 -0.02 -7.24
CA ALA A 48 -15.16 0.69 -8.03
C ALA A 48 -15.17 0.23 -9.50
N ARG A 49 -13.99 -0.01 -10.09
CA ARG A 49 -13.86 -0.59 -11.43
C ARG A 49 -14.44 -2.00 -11.50
N ALA A 50 -14.10 -2.87 -10.54
CA ALA A 50 -14.65 -4.24 -10.48
C ALA A 50 -16.18 -4.25 -10.29
N ASP A 51 -16.73 -3.30 -9.55
CA ASP A 51 -18.17 -3.14 -9.36
C ASP A 51 -18.85 -2.61 -10.64
N LEU A 52 -18.18 -1.72 -11.40
CA LEU A 52 -18.69 -1.18 -12.66
C LEU A 52 -18.84 -2.26 -13.73
N GLU A 53 -17.88 -3.17 -13.81
CA GLU A 53 -17.94 -4.34 -14.72
C GLU A 53 -19.16 -5.22 -14.44
N LYS A 54 -19.57 -5.32 -13.17
CA LYS A 54 -20.71 -6.15 -12.73
C LYS A 54 -22.04 -5.38 -12.72
N ALA A 55 -22.02 -4.05 -12.79
CA ALA A 55 -23.19 -3.21 -12.65
C ALA A 55 -24.10 -3.31 -13.89
N ARG A 56 -25.37 -3.65 -13.64
CA ARG A 56 -26.39 -3.88 -14.68
C ARG A 56 -27.31 -2.69 -14.91
N THR A 57 -27.48 -1.81 -13.92
CA THR A 57 -28.41 -0.68 -14.01
C THR A 57 -27.67 0.58 -14.48
N PRO A 58 -28.24 1.38 -15.40
CA PRO A 58 -27.59 2.59 -15.90
C PRO A 58 -27.23 3.59 -14.80
N ALA A 59 -28.13 3.80 -13.84
CA ALA A 59 -27.89 4.71 -12.72
C ALA A 59 -26.71 4.28 -11.84
N HIS A 60 -26.57 2.97 -11.57
CA HIS A 60 -25.45 2.47 -10.76
C HIS A 60 -24.12 2.57 -11.53
N ARG A 61 -24.14 2.29 -12.85
CA ARG A 61 -22.96 2.47 -13.71
C ARG A 61 -22.50 3.92 -13.74
N GLN A 62 -23.42 4.88 -13.85
CA GLN A 62 -23.10 6.30 -13.81
C GLN A 62 -22.47 6.69 -12.46
N MET A 63 -23.09 6.28 -11.35
CA MET A 63 -22.56 6.54 -10.01
C MET A 63 -21.13 6.00 -9.84
N LEU A 64 -20.87 4.77 -10.31
CA LEU A 64 -19.54 4.16 -10.24
C LEU A 64 -18.53 4.87 -11.16
N ALA A 65 -18.94 5.31 -12.34
CA ALA A 65 -18.10 6.08 -13.25
C ALA A 65 -17.69 7.43 -12.64
N ASP A 66 -18.63 8.15 -12.02
CA ASP A 66 -18.36 9.43 -11.34
C ASP A 66 -17.42 9.24 -10.14
N ALA A 67 -17.60 8.15 -9.38
CA ALA A 67 -16.72 7.78 -8.28
C ALA A 67 -15.30 7.46 -8.77
N ILE A 68 -15.16 6.71 -9.86
CA ILE A 68 -13.87 6.40 -10.50
C ILE A 68 -13.15 7.69 -10.91
N ALA A 69 -13.82 8.59 -11.62
CA ALA A 69 -13.23 9.86 -12.06
C ALA A 69 -12.75 10.72 -10.88
N THR A 70 -13.51 10.73 -9.79
CA THR A 70 -13.13 11.42 -8.54
C THR A 70 -11.89 10.81 -7.91
N LEU A 71 -11.81 9.48 -7.83
CA LEU A 71 -10.67 8.75 -7.25
C LEU A 71 -9.40 8.94 -8.10
N GLU A 72 -9.52 8.87 -9.43
CA GLU A 72 -8.42 9.15 -10.35
C GLU A 72 -7.89 10.58 -10.19
N SER A 73 -8.79 11.56 -10.07
CA SER A 73 -8.42 12.95 -9.80
C SER A 73 -7.72 13.14 -8.45
N GLN A 74 -8.03 12.32 -7.44
CA GLN A 74 -7.32 12.35 -6.16
C GLN A 74 -5.89 11.80 -6.28
N LEU A 75 -5.69 10.77 -7.09
CA LEU A 75 -4.36 10.21 -7.37
C LEU A 75 -3.51 11.17 -8.19
N ALA A 76 -4.09 11.79 -9.22
CA ALA A 76 -3.38 12.74 -10.08
C ALA A 76 -2.89 13.98 -9.31
N ARG A 77 -3.69 14.49 -8.36
CA ARG A 77 -3.30 15.66 -7.53
C ARG A 77 -2.21 15.36 -6.48
N LYS A 78 -1.91 14.09 -6.22
CA LYS A 78 -0.93 13.65 -5.22
C LYS A 78 0.37 13.13 -5.84
N THR A 79 0.50 13.21 -7.16
CA THR A 79 1.72 12.91 -7.91
C THR A 79 2.40 14.22 -8.26
#